data_AF-A0A7X4KNR2-F1
#
_entry.id   AF-A0A7X4KNR2-F1
#
_cell.length_a   1.000
_cell.length_b   1.000
_cell.length_c   1.000
_cell.angle_alpha   90.00
_cell.angle_beta   90.00
_cell.angle_gamma   90.00
#
_symmetry.space_group_name_H-M   'P 1'
#
loop_
_entity.id
_entity.type
_entity.pdbx_description
1 polymer ?
#
loop_
_entity_poly.entity_id
_entity_poly.type
_entity_poly.pdbx_seq_one_letter_code
_entity_poly.pdbx_strand_id
1 'polypeptide(L)'
;MSYQLNPALDAIQDPGKFANAAGNTEWVEFVRQACGAPRTSTWRKRVNVLLATPGTIPSGTAIATFDDNGKYPTDTKGKHAAVYLGHGPGGIRVLDQWNRKGRVSERTIFNKKLATHRVDSAKFYFVIE
;
A
#
# COMPACT_ATOMS: atom_id res chain seq x y z
N MET A 1 -9.54 13.01 -4.70
CA MET A 1 -10.09 12.34 -3.50
C MET A 1 -9.33 11.03 -3.40
N SER A 2 -8.61 10.81 -2.30
CA SER A 2 -7.85 9.57 -2.08
C SER A 2 -8.74 8.44 -1.58
N TYR A 3 -8.43 7.20 -1.95
CA TYR A 3 -9.16 6.04 -1.44
C TYR A 3 -8.82 5.81 0.04
N GLN A 4 -9.84 5.56 0.85
CA GLN A 4 -9.69 5.34 2.29
C GLN A 4 -10.23 3.97 2.67
N LEU A 5 -9.63 3.39 3.70
CA LEU A 5 -10.06 2.15 4.31
C LEU A 5 -11.48 2.30 4.87
N ASN A 6 -12.41 1.53 4.32
CA ASN A 6 -13.80 1.50 4.75
C ASN A 6 -14.12 0.51 5.89
N PRO A 7 -13.48 -0.67 6.01
CA PRO A 7 -13.76 -1.58 7.12
C PRO A 7 -13.03 -1.16 8.41
N ALA A 8 -13.64 -1.44 9.56
CA ALA A 8 -12.99 -1.34 10.87
C ALA A 8 -11.77 -2.28 10.92
N LEU A 9 -10.67 -1.85 11.56
CA LEU A 9 -9.38 -2.56 11.61
C LEU A 9 -9.49 -4.04 12.01
N ASP A 10 -10.38 -4.37 12.95
CA ASP A 10 -10.61 -5.74 13.42
C ASP A 10 -11.25 -6.64 12.35
N ALA A 11 -12.05 -6.06 11.45
CA ALA A 11 -12.66 -6.80 10.35
C ALA A 11 -11.66 -7.12 9.21
N ILE A 12 -10.41 -6.65 9.31
CA ILE A 12 -9.37 -6.79 8.28
C ILE A 12 -8.43 -7.96 8.58
N GLN A 13 -8.43 -8.45 9.83
CA GLN A 13 -7.52 -9.51 10.26
C GLN A 13 -7.97 -10.93 9.86
N ASP A 14 -9.18 -11.07 9.31
CA ASP A 14 -9.73 -12.34 8.85
C ASP A 14 -8.88 -12.93 7.69
N PRO A 15 -8.25 -14.10 7.88
CA PRO A 15 -7.38 -14.69 6.87
C PRO A 15 -8.14 -15.01 5.58
N GLY A 16 -7.61 -14.59 4.44
CA GLY A 16 -8.22 -14.88 3.12
C GLY A 16 -9.40 -13.99 2.71
N LYS A 17 -9.87 -13.08 3.58
CA LYS A 17 -10.99 -12.16 3.26
C LYS A 17 -10.78 -11.34 1.99
N PHE A 18 -9.53 -10.97 1.69
CA PHE A 18 -9.16 -10.16 0.53
C PHE A 18 -8.46 -10.97 -0.56
N ALA A 19 -8.75 -12.26 -0.65
CA ALA A 19 -8.27 -13.08 -1.75
C ALA A 19 -8.92 -12.65 -3.08
N ASN A 20 -8.19 -12.79 -4.19
CA ASN A 20 -8.79 -12.72 -5.52
C ASN A 20 -9.64 -13.96 -5.82
N ALA A 21 -10.32 -13.96 -6.96
CA ALA A 21 -11.12 -15.09 -7.45
C ALA A 21 -10.35 -16.43 -7.56
N ALA A 22 -9.01 -16.40 -7.57
CA ALA A 22 -8.16 -17.59 -7.58
C ALA A 22 -7.68 -18.01 -6.17
N GLY A 23 -8.17 -17.37 -5.11
CA GLY A 23 -7.78 -17.64 -3.72
C GLY A 23 -6.44 -17.03 -3.30
N ASN A 24 -5.80 -16.22 -4.16
CA ASN A 24 -4.51 -15.60 -3.86
C ASN A 24 -4.68 -14.27 -3.12
N THR A 25 -3.84 -14.05 -2.11
CA THR A 25 -3.88 -12.86 -1.26
C THR A 25 -2.77 -11.89 -1.65
N GLU A 26 -3.06 -11.09 -2.68
CA GLU A 26 -2.13 -10.10 -3.24
C GLU A 26 -2.30 -8.70 -2.62
N TRP A 27 -1.21 -7.94 -2.58
CA TRP A 27 -1.18 -6.54 -2.08
C TRP A 27 -2.25 -5.64 -2.71
N VAL A 28 -2.44 -5.79 -4.02
CA VAL A 28 -3.40 -4.98 -4.79
C VAL A 28 -4.83 -5.28 -4.39
N GLU A 29 -5.15 -6.56 -4.17
CA GLU A 29 -6.51 -7.00 -3.89
C GLU A 29 -6.97 -6.53 -2.53
N PHE A 30 -6.07 -6.56 -1.55
CA PHE A 30 -6.31 -5.92 -0.26
C PHE A 30 -6.70 -4.45 -0.41
N VAL A 31 -5.91 -3.65 -1.12
CA VAL A 31 -6.20 -2.21 -1.29
C VAL A 31 -7.49 -1.98 -2.08
N ARG A 32 -7.75 -2.75 -3.13
CA ARG A 32 -8.97 -2.61 -3.95
C ARG A 32 -10.23 -2.94 -3.16
N GLN A 33 -10.22 -4.04 -2.42
CA GLN A 33 -11.38 -4.51 -1.70
C GLN A 33 -11.59 -3.73 -0.39
N ALA A 34 -10.51 -3.37 0.32
CA ALA A 34 -10.60 -2.68 1.60
C ALA A 34 -10.82 -1.15 1.46
N CYS A 35 -10.33 -0.54 0.38
CA CYS A 35 -10.46 0.91 0.15
C CYS A 35 -11.39 1.29 -1.01
N GLY A 36 -11.97 0.31 -1.71
CA GLY A 36 -12.78 0.56 -2.91
C GLY A 36 -11.97 1.10 -4.10
N ALA A 37 -10.66 0.86 -4.13
CA ALA A 37 -9.81 1.36 -5.20
C ALA A 37 -10.11 0.65 -6.54
N PRO A 38 -10.09 1.37 -7.68
CA PRO A 38 -10.31 0.81 -9.00
C PRO A 38 -9.14 -0.07 -9.45
N ARG A 39 -9.17 -0.56 -10.69
CA ARG A 39 -8.05 -1.33 -11.27
C ARG A 39 -6.74 -0.53 -11.26
N THR A 40 -5.62 -1.21 -11.06
CA THR A 40 -4.29 -0.58 -10.96
C THR A 40 -3.90 0.26 -12.17
N SER A 41 -4.42 -0.05 -13.35
CA SER A 41 -4.17 0.72 -14.57
C SER A 41 -4.77 2.13 -14.55
N THR A 42 -5.70 2.43 -13.64
CA THR A 42 -6.26 3.77 -13.46
C THR A 42 -5.63 4.54 -12.31
N TRP A 43 -4.77 3.91 -11.50
CA TRP A 43 -4.13 4.55 -10.36
C TRP A 43 -3.15 5.63 -10.80
N ARG A 44 -3.19 6.78 -10.13
CA ARG A 44 -2.27 7.89 -10.37
C ARG A 44 -1.47 8.19 -9.10
N LYS A 45 -0.16 8.42 -9.26
CA LYS A 45 0.68 8.91 -8.14
C LYS A 45 0.35 10.37 -7.85
N ARG A 46 0.14 10.69 -6.57
CA ARG A 46 -0.09 12.06 -6.09
C ARG A 46 1.00 12.50 -5.13
N VAL A 47 0.72 12.40 -3.83
CA VAL A 47 1.59 12.87 -2.77
C VAL A 47 2.57 11.76 -2.44
N ASN A 48 3.86 12.07 -2.39
CA ASN A 48 4.86 11.14 -1.87
C ASN A 48 4.66 11.04 -0.35
N VAL A 49 4.37 9.83 0.13
CA VAL A 49 3.95 9.62 1.52
C VAL A 49 5.07 10.00 2.48
N LEU A 50 6.31 9.64 2.16
CA LEU A 50 7.48 9.90 3.00
C LEU A 50 7.85 11.39 3.08
N LEU A 51 7.58 12.16 2.02
CA LEU A 51 7.87 13.59 1.97
C LEU A 51 6.73 14.45 2.52
N ALA A 52 5.55 13.86 2.73
CA ALA A 52 4.41 14.56 3.28
C ALA A 52 4.64 14.89 4.76
N THR A 53 4.20 16.07 5.18
CA THR A 53 4.22 16.45 6.60
C THR A 53 3.40 15.43 7.41
N PRO A 54 3.94 14.86 8.50
CA PRO A 54 3.19 13.94 9.35
C PRO A 54 1.83 14.52 9.78
N GLY A 55 0.76 13.72 9.64
CA GLY A 55 -0.61 14.14 9.94
C GLY A 55 -1.38 14.76 8.77
N THR A 56 -0.74 15.07 7.64
CA THR A 56 -1.45 15.59 6.44
C THR A 56 -2.14 14.51 5.62
N ILE A 57 -1.59 13.28 5.63
CA ILE A 57 -2.21 12.10 5.02
C ILE A 57 -3.02 11.40 6.10
N PRO A 58 -4.35 11.21 5.92
CA PRO A 58 -5.16 10.48 6.88
C PRO A 58 -4.69 9.03 7.03
N SER A 59 -4.71 8.51 8.26
CA SER A 59 -4.61 7.06 8.48
C SER A 59 -5.77 6.35 7.75
N GLY A 60 -5.49 5.18 7.18
CA GLY A 60 -6.40 4.47 6.30
C GLY A 60 -6.27 4.84 4.82
N THR A 61 -5.36 5.74 4.43
CA THR A 61 -5.21 6.14 3.02
C THR A 61 -4.53 5.06 2.18
N ALA A 62 -5.09 4.74 1.02
CA ALA A 62 -4.51 3.81 0.08
C ALA A 62 -3.24 4.38 -0.58
N ILE A 63 -2.16 3.60 -0.55
CA ILE A 63 -0.86 3.96 -1.11
C ILE A 63 -0.30 2.84 -1.97
N ALA A 64 0.50 3.18 -2.97
CA ALA A 64 1.17 2.20 -3.81
C ALA A 64 2.54 2.69 -4.25
N THR A 65 3.35 1.75 -4.72
CA THR A 65 4.55 2.06 -5.48
C THR A 65 4.20 2.48 -6.90
N PHE A 66 4.99 3.41 -7.43
CA PHE A 66 4.89 3.86 -8.80
C PHE A 66 6.26 3.85 -9.47
N ASP A 67 6.27 3.58 -10.77
CA ASP A 67 7.47 3.67 -11.59
C ASP A 67 7.81 5.13 -11.95
N ASP A 68 8.90 5.29 -12.69
CA ASP A 68 9.39 6.59 -13.13
C ASP A 68 8.37 7.31 -14.04
N ASN A 69 7.57 6.55 -14.80
CA ASN A 69 6.47 7.05 -15.63
C ASN A 69 5.20 7.39 -14.83
N GLY A 70 5.19 7.16 -13.53
CA GLY A 70 4.05 7.42 -12.65
C GLY A 70 2.92 6.42 -12.78
N LYS A 71 3.21 5.22 -13.28
CA LYS A 71 2.26 4.10 -13.36
C LYS A 71 2.55 3.07 -12.29
N TYR A 72 1.53 2.30 -11.90
CA TYR A 72 1.74 1.15 -11.04
C TYR A 72 2.63 0.13 -11.78
N PRO A 73 3.79 -0.26 -11.22
CA PRO A 73 4.73 -1.12 -11.92
C PRO A 73 4.17 -2.53 -12.10
N THR A 74 4.43 -3.12 -13.27
CA THR A 74 4.11 -4.52 -13.56
C THR A 74 5.31 -5.46 -13.36
N ASP A 75 6.47 -4.91 -12.99
CA ASP A 75 7.67 -5.69 -12.75
C ASP A 75 7.66 -6.39 -11.38
N THR A 76 8.34 -7.53 -11.32
CA THR A 76 8.44 -8.37 -10.11
C THR A 76 9.28 -7.73 -9.00
N LYS A 77 10.00 -6.64 -9.27
CA LYS A 77 10.93 -6.00 -8.33
C LYS A 77 10.34 -4.77 -7.64
N GLY A 78 9.18 -4.29 -8.09
CA GLY A 78 8.69 -2.98 -7.68
C GLY A 78 7.22 -2.84 -7.31
N LYS A 79 6.35 -3.83 -7.59
CA LYS A 79 4.91 -3.71 -7.33
C LYS A 79 4.58 -3.90 -5.85
N HIS A 80 3.97 -2.91 -5.20
CA HIS A 80 3.40 -3.04 -3.86
C HIS A 80 2.29 -2.02 -3.64
N ALA A 81 1.26 -2.43 -2.89
CA ALA A 81 0.15 -1.59 -2.50
C ALA A 81 -0.18 -1.86 -1.02
N ALA A 82 -0.51 -0.82 -0.29
CA ALA A 82 -0.74 -0.88 1.14
C ALA A 82 -1.73 0.19 1.59
N VAL A 83 -2.12 0.13 2.85
CA VAL A 83 -2.90 1.17 3.52
C VAL A 83 -2.00 1.89 4.52
N TYR A 84 -1.87 3.20 4.38
CA TYR A 84 -1.07 4.05 5.24
C TYR A 84 -1.69 4.18 6.63
N LEU A 85 -0.89 4.05 7.69
CA LEU A 85 -1.32 4.29 9.08
C LEU A 85 -0.70 5.55 9.69
N GLY A 86 0.48 5.95 9.22
CA GLY A 86 1.21 7.06 9.80
C GLY A 86 2.69 7.06 9.47
N HIS A 87 3.38 8.13 9.85
CA HIS A 87 4.84 8.14 9.90
C HIS A 87 5.32 7.40 11.16
N GLY A 88 6.47 6.74 11.05
CA GLY A 88 7.12 6.08 12.19
C GLY A 88 8.63 6.36 12.19
N PRO A 89 9.36 5.91 13.21
CA PRO A 89 10.81 6.07 13.27
C PRO A 89 11.48 5.52 12.00
N GLY A 90 12.08 6.40 11.21
CA GLY A 90 12.82 6.04 10.00
C GLY A 90 11.98 5.62 8.79
N GLY A 91 10.66 5.82 8.78
CA GLY A 91 9.82 5.40 7.65
C GLY A 91 8.32 5.64 7.82
N ILE A 92 7.52 4.81 7.16
CA ILE A 92 6.04 4.84 7.19
C ILE A 92 5.48 3.53 7.73
N ARG A 93 4.44 3.61 8.56
CA ARG A 93 3.67 2.46 9.05
C ARG A 93 2.53 2.18 8.11
N VAL A 94 2.36 0.92 7.73
CA VAL A 94 1.36 0.50 6.76
C VAL A 94 0.70 -0.81 7.17
N LEU A 95 -0.51 -1.04 6.68
CA LEU A 95 -1.13 -2.35 6.60
C LEU A 95 -0.89 -2.93 5.20
N ASP A 96 -0.38 -4.15 5.15
CA ASP A 96 -0.27 -4.91 3.92
C ASP A 96 -0.54 -6.41 4.14
N GLN A 97 -0.69 -7.13 3.04
CA GLN A 97 -0.87 -8.59 3.00
C GLN A 97 -0.16 -9.17 1.78
N TRP A 98 0.57 -10.27 1.96
CA TRP A 98 1.14 -11.03 0.84
C TRP A 98 0.78 -12.51 0.93
N ASN A 99 0.84 -13.21 -0.23
CA ASN A 99 0.40 -14.60 -0.40
C ASN A 99 0.86 -15.56 0.72
N ARG A 100 2.13 -15.50 1.11
CA ARG A 100 2.71 -16.38 2.15
C ARG A 100 2.23 -16.07 3.57
N LYS A 101 1.68 -14.87 3.82
CA LYS A 101 1.22 -14.44 5.15
C LYS A 101 -0.24 -14.78 5.41
N GLY A 102 -1.08 -14.72 4.37
CA GLY A 102 -2.51 -15.07 4.45
C GLY A 102 -3.40 -14.14 5.29
N ARG A 103 -2.82 -13.17 6.00
CA ARG A 103 -3.53 -12.18 6.83
C ARG A 103 -2.95 -10.78 6.66
N VAL A 104 -3.78 -9.77 6.88
CA VAL A 104 -3.34 -8.36 6.94
C VAL A 104 -2.61 -8.11 8.25
N SER A 105 -1.55 -7.30 8.18
CA SER A 105 -0.75 -6.96 9.35
C SER A 105 -0.11 -5.61 9.20
N GLU A 106 0.18 -4.97 10.33
CA GLU A 106 1.03 -3.79 10.34
C GLU A 106 2.50 -4.15 10.07
N ARG A 107 3.18 -3.32 9.27
CA ARG A 107 4.63 -3.28 9.18
C ARG A 107 5.13 -1.86 8.94
N THR A 108 6.40 -1.62 9.29
CA THR A 108 7.10 -0.38 8.94
C THR A 108 7.89 -0.56 7.65
N ILE A 109 7.68 0.34 6.69
CA ILE A 109 8.50 0.47 5.50
C ILE A 109 9.52 1.57 5.75
N PHE A 110 10.78 1.19 5.86
CA PHE A 110 11.87 2.12 6.16
C PHE A 110 12.26 2.97 4.94
N ASN A 111 12.78 4.16 5.19
CA ASN A 111 13.45 4.95 4.15
C ASN A 111 14.87 4.40 3.91
N LYS A 112 14.99 3.44 2.99
CA LYS A 112 16.29 2.91 2.57
C LYS A 112 16.88 3.75 1.42
N LYS A 113 18.11 4.25 1.60
CA LYS A 113 18.88 4.98 0.57
C LYS A 113 19.08 4.12 -0.70
N LEU A 114 19.48 2.86 -0.50
CA LEU A 114 19.70 1.86 -1.56
C LEU A 114 18.76 0.68 -1.31
N ALA A 115 17.62 0.70 -2.00
CA ALA A 115 16.69 -0.42 -1.93
C ALA A 115 16.82 -1.25 -3.20
N THR A 116 17.24 -2.51 -3.04
CA THR A 116 17.29 -3.50 -4.12
C THR A 116 15.90 -3.72 -4.74
N HIS A 117 14.84 -3.53 -3.94
CA HIS A 117 13.44 -3.59 -4.35
C HIS A 117 12.68 -2.32 -3.94
N ARG A 118 11.83 -1.78 -4.81
CA ARG A 118 11.08 -0.54 -4.52
C ARG A 118 10.12 -0.70 -3.33
N VAL A 119 9.64 -1.93 -3.11
CA VAL A 119 8.77 -2.30 -1.97
C VAL A 119 9.39 -2.01 -0.60
N ASP A 120 10.71 -2.02 -0.50
CA ASP A 120 11.44 -1.89 0.77
C ASP A 120 11.80 -0.44 1.12
N SER A 121 11.46 0.52 0.26
CA SER A 121 11.78 1.93 0.49
C SER A 121 10.56 2.82 0.39
N ALA A 122 10.27 3.49 1.50
CA ALA A 122 9.16 4.43 1.64
C ALA A 122 9.18 5.54 0.57
N LYS A 123 10.35 5.84 -0.02
CA LYS A 123 10.49 6.87 -1.06
C LYS A 123 9.67 6.59 -2.33
N PHE A 124 9.33 5.33 -2.60
CA PHE A 124 8.57 4.96 -3.78
C PHE A 124 7.07 4.93 -3.55
N TYR A 125 6.59 5.21 -2.33
CA TYR A 125 5.18 5.15 -1.99
C TYR A 125 4.49 6.48 -2.18
N PHE A 126 3.37 6.45 -2.91
CA PHE A 126 2.53 7.61 -3.17
C PHE A 126 1.08 7.29 -2.85
N VAL A 127 0.32 8.32 -2.48
CA VAL A 127 -1.14 8.26 -2.36
C VAL A 127 -1.76 7.90 -3.71
N ILE A 128 -2.71 6.96 -3.70
CA ILE A 128 -3.47 6.54 -4.87
C ILE A 128 -4.68 7.46 -5.05
N GLU A 129 -4.87 7.92 -6.30
CA GLU A 129 -6.10 8.54 -6.79
C GLU A 129 -6.54 7.97 -8.14
#